data_AF-A0A3L7Q0Z7-F1
#
_entry.id   AF-A0A3L7Q0Z7-F1
#
_cell.length_a   1.000
_cell.length_b   1.000
_cell.length_c   1.000
_cell.angle_alpha   90.00
_cell.angle_beta   90.00
_cell.angle_gamma   90.00
#
_symmetry.space_group_name_H-M   'P 1'
#
loop_
_entity.id
_entity.type
_entity.pdbx_description
1 polymer ?
#
loop_
_entity_poly.entity_id
_entity_poly.type
_entity_poly.pdbx_seq_one_letter_code
_entity_poly.pdbx_strand_id
1 'polypeptide(L)'
;QDRVYKAARSGFEIPDLSLPEMVDGPRLDRRLNLLGLVDEQRQKLNMAAQGGGIDQLRQKAVSLLVDSRVRKAFDLKSAPKAALEQYGDNAFGWSCLMAARLVEAGVGLVQVNLGNNETWDTHGNAFPHLKNKLYPPTDRALAALLVDLAERGLLDSTLVAVAGEFGRTPKISQLPEHYKLPGRDHWGAAQSILLAGGGVQGGRVIGSTDKHGAYPSTDPQTPENFAATLYESLGIAKEAHWQDAQNRPNFVYHGEPIRGLN
;
A
#
# COMPACT_ATOMS: atom_id res chain seq x y z
N GLN A 1 24.58 -3.54 1.56
CA GLN A 1 24.40 -2.72 2.76
C GLN A 1 24.65 -3.60 3.99
N ASP A 2 25.91 -3.73 4.44
CA ASP A 2 26.27 -4.50 5.64
C ASP A 2 25.96 -3.65 6.90
N ARG A 3 24.72 -3.19 7.03
CA ARG A 3 24.26 -2.67 8.33
C ARG A 3 24.16 -3.89 9.25
N VAL A 4 24.76 -3.80 10.43
CA VAL A 4 24.71 -4.84 11.45
C VAL A 4 23.24 -5.18 11.70
N TYR A 5 22.82 -6.37 11.25
CA TYR A 5 21.51 -6.91 11.55
C TYR A 5 21.49 -7.18 13.05
N LYS A 6 20.90 -6.26 13.84
CA LYS A 6 20.46 -6.63 15.18
C LYS A 6 19.50 -7.79 14.99
N ALA A 7 19.76 -8.91 15.65
CA ALA A 7 18.90 -10.08 15.59
C ALA A 7 17.44 -9.62 15.70
N ALA A 8 16.63 -10.02 14.71
CA ALA A 8 15.20 -9.80 14.76
C ALA A 8 14.72 -10.33 16.11
N ARG A 9 13.84 -9.57 16.78
CA ARG A 9 13.02 -10.13 17.86
C ARG A 9 12.48 -11.45 17.33
N SER A 10 12.71 -12.53 18.06
CA SER A 10 12.21 -13.86 17.73
C SER A 10 10.68 -13.82 17.87
N GLY A 11 10.01 -13.40 16.81
CA GLY A 11 8.58 -13.15 16.78
C GLY A 11 8.27 -11.87 16.04
N PHE A 12 7.43 -12.00 15.01
CA PHE A 12 6.67 -10.86 14.53
C PHE A 12 5.65 -10.51 15.60
N GLU A 13 5.93 -9.42 16.33
CA GLU A 13 4.92 -8.76 17.11
C GLU A 13 3.96 -8.10 16.11
N ILE A 14 2.83 -8.77 15.88
CA ILE A 14 1.65 -8.13 15.29
C ILE A 14 1.48 -6.81 16.05
N PRO A 15 1.30 -5.65 15.37
CA PRO A 15 0.90 -4.44 16.07
C PRO A 15 -0.33 -4.81 16.88
N ASP A 16 -0.17 -4.85 18.19
CA ASP A 16 -1.24 -5.31 19.05
C ASP A 16 -2.36 -4.29 18.94
N LEU A 17 -3.36 -4.62 18.13
CA LEU A 17 -4.63 -3.90 18.08
C LEU A 17 -5.55 -4.38 19.20
N SER A 18 -5.10 -5.32 20.03
CA SER A 18 -5.65 -5.40 21.37
C SER A 18 -5.36 -4.08 22.06
N LEU A 19 -6.34 -3.61 22.81
CA LEU A 19 -6.13 -2.46 23.65
C LEU A 19 -4.93 -2.79 24.56
N PRO A 20 -3.94 -1.89 24.71
CA PRO A 20 -2.80 -2.12 25.59
C PRO A 20 -3.29 -2.69 26.91
N GLU A 21 -2.60 -3.64 27.55
CA GLU A 21 -3.01 -4.36 28.78
C GLU A 21 -3.52 -3.47 29.93
N MET A 22 -3.35 -2.14 29.84
CA MET A 22 -3.88 -1.11 30.74
C MET A 22 -5.17 -0.41 30.28
N VAL A 23 -5.80 -0.80 29.17
CA VAL A 23 -6.99 -0.17 28.59
C VAL A 23 -8.06 -1.24 28.36
N ASP A 24 -8.82 -1.62 29.39
CA ASP A 24 -10.02 -2.44 29.18
C ASP A 24 -11.03 -1.74 28.26
N GLY A 25 -11.95 -2.49 27.63
CA GLY A 25 -13.06 -1.94 26.84
C GLY A 25 -13.75 -0.72 27.49
N PRO A 26 -14.10 -0.77 28.79
CA PRO A 26 -14.67 0.38 29.51
C PRO A 26 -13.74 1.59 29.63
N ARG A 27 -12.41 1.41 29.62
CA ARG A 27 -11.44 2.52 29.61
C ARG A 27 -11.29 3.12 28.21
N LEU A 28 -11.33 2.30 27.15
CA LEU A 28 -11.42 2.81 25.79
C LEU A 28 -12.72 3.60 25.62
N ASP A 29 -13.86 3.05 26.02
CA ASP A 29 -15.15 3.72 25.96
C ASP A 29 -15.14 5.03 26.74
N ARG A 30 -14.52 5.04 27.93
CA ARG A 30 -14.36 6.27 28.72
C ARG A 30 -13.46 7.30 28.01
N ARG A 31 -12.40 6.86 27.33
CA ARG A 31 -11.54 7.75 26.51
C ARG A 31 -12.25 8.24 25.26
N LEU A 32 -13.05 7.41 24.59
CA LEU A 32 -13.88 7.78 23.45
C LEU A 32 -14.99 8.75 23.85
N ASN A 33 -15.61 8.55 25.02
CA ASN A 33 -16.59 9.48 25.59
C ASN A 33 -15.94 10.83 25.98
N LEU A 34 -14.75 10.80 26.57
CA LEU A 34 -14.01 12.02 26.90
C LEU A 34 -13.53 12.75 25.64
N LEU A 35 -13.12 11.99 24.62
CA LEU A 35 -12.81 12.51 23.29
C LEU A 35 -14.06 13.13 22.65
N GLY A 36 -15.22 12.49 22.76
CA GLY A 36 -16.51 13.01 22.30
C GLY A 36 -16.87 14.33 22.99
N LEU A 37 -16.64 14.46 24.30
CA LEU A 37 -16.85 15.72 25.05
C LEU A 37 -15.90 16.84 24.59
N VAL A 38 -14.63 16.52 24.34
CA VAL A 38 -13.65 17.49 23.81
C VAL A 38 -13.99 17.86 22.37
N ASP A 39 -14.39 16.89 21.55
CA ASP A 39 -14.79 17.10 20.16
C ASP A 39 -16.10 17.89 20.08
N GLU A 40 -17.08 17.70 20.97
CA GLU A 40 -18.28 18.57 21.06
C GLU A 40 -17.93 20.02 21.42
N GLN A 41 -17.01 20.23 22.35
CA GLN A 41 -16.52 21.57 22.69
C GLN A 41 -15.77 22.19 21.50
N ARG A 42 -14.94 21.40 20.81
CA ARG A 42 -14.24 21.83 19.60
C ARG A 42 -15.20 22.06 18.45
N GLN A 43 -16.28 21.29 18.32
CA GLN A 43 -17.30 21.45 17.30
C GLN A 43 -18.09 22.74 17.53
N LYS A 44 -18.40 23.10 18.79
CA LYS A 44 -18.97 24.42 19.12
C LYS A 44 -18.00 25.57 18.75
N LEU A 45 -16.70 25.38 18.92
CA LEU A 45 -15.67 26.35 18.52
C LEU A 45 -15.45 26.40 16.99
N ASN A 46 -15.52 25.27 16.29
CA ASN A 46 -15.41 25.15 14.83
C ASN A 46 -16.72 25.55 14.12
N MET A 47 -17.87 25.46 14.76
CA MET A 47 -19.11 26.08 14.25
C MET A 47 -19.00 27.61 14.28
N ALA A 48 -18.19 28.16 15.20
CA ALA A 48 -17.81 29.57 15.19
C ALA A 48 -16.66 29.89 14.20
N ALA A 49 -15.94 28.88 13.70
CA ALA A 49 -14.82 29.01 12.75
C ALA A 49 -14.91 27.92 11.66
N GLN A 50 -15.60 28.23 10.56
CA GLN A 50 -15.92 27.29 9.45
C GLN A 50 -14.75 26.34 9.08
N GLY A 51 -14.87 25.05 9.43
CA GLY A 51 -13.83 24.05 9.13
C GLY A 51 -14.10 22.63 9.66
N GLY A 52 -15.18 21.97 9.21
CA GLY A 52 -15.71 20.71 9.76
C GLY A 52 -15.15 19.38 9.25
N GLY A 53 -14.01 19.34 8.53
CA GLY A 53 -13.56 18.12 7.84
C GLY A 53 -12.85 17.05 8.71
N ILE A 54 -12.18 17.46 9.78
CA ILE A 54 -11.28 16.59 10.56
C ILE A 54 -12.05 15.57 11.44
N ASP A 55 -13.25 15.94 11.93
CA ASP A 55 -14.02 15.08 12.86
C ASP A 55 -14.62 13.85 12.18
N GLN A 56 -15.09 13.99 10.94
CA GLN A 56 -15.67 12.87 10.19
C GLN A 56 -14.61 11.81 9.85
N LEU A 57 -13.39 12.23 9.49
CA LEU A 57 -12.27 11.32 9.23
C LEU A 57 -11.87 10.56 10.49
N ARG A 58 -11.83 11.23 11.64
CA ARG A 58 -11.52 10.63 12.94
C ARG A 58 -12.56 9.60 13.36
N GLN A 59 -13.84 9.93 13.24
CA GLN A 59 -14.94 9.01 13.55
C GLN A 59 -14.89 7.74 12.67
N LYS A 60 -14.62 7.89 11.37
CA LYS A 60 -14.43 6.76 10.45
C LYS A 60 -13.24 5.88 10.87
N ALA A 61 -12.10 6.47 11.17
CA ALA A 61 -10.92 5.73 11.63
C ALA A 61 -11.19 4.95 12.93
N VAL A 62 -11.85 5.58 13.91
CA VAL A 62 -12.25 4.89 15.16
C VAL A 62 -13.22 3.75 14.87
N SER A 63 -14.22 3.97 14.01
CA SER A 63 -15.21 2.93 13.66
C SER A 63 -14.56 1.70 13.03
N LEU A 64 -13.53 1.89 12.19
CA LEU A 64 -12.76 0.79 11.62
C LEU A 64 -11.96 0.02 12.68
N LEU A 65 -11.38 0.70 13.67
CA LEU A 65 -10.61 0.05 14.74
C LEU A 65 -11.46 -0.72 15.75
N VAL A 66 -12.74 -0.34 15.91
CA VAL A 66 -13.67 -1.04 16.80
C VAL A 66 -14.49 -2.12 16.09
N ASP A 67 -14.52 -2.14 14.75
CA ASP A 67 -15.20 -3.18 13.98
C ASP A 67 -14.55 -4.55 14.23
N SER A 68 -15.35 -5.51 14.71
CA SER A 68 -14.89 -6.86 15.05
C SER A 68 -14.37 -7.63 13.83
N ARG A 69 -14.87 -7.33 12.62
CA ARG A 69 -14.41 -7.94 11.36
C ARG A 69 -12.99 -7.46 11.03
N VAL A 70 -12.73 -6.16 11.21
CA VAL A 70 -11.40 -5.57 11.02
C VAL A 70 -10.42 -6.13 12.05
N ARG A 71 -10.80 -6.22 13.33
CA ARG A 71 -9.95 -6.86 14.36
C ARG A 71 -9.59 -8.30 14.02
N LYS A 72 -10.55 -9.09 13.53
CA LYS A 72 -10.30 -10.47 13.07
C LYS A 72 -9.36 -10.53 11.87
N ALA A 73 -9.34 -9.51 11.01
CA ALA A 73 -8.42 -9.45 9.89
C ALA A 73 -6.95 -9.42 10.34
N PHE A 74 -6.65 -8.74 11.46
CA PHE A 74 -5.30 -8.66 12.05
C PHE A 74 -4.92 -9.86 12.92
N ASP A 75 -5.88 -10.73 13.28
CA ASP A 75 -5.60 -11.93 14.04
C ASP A 75 -5.00 -13.04 13.14
N LEU A 76 -3.69 -12.95 12.97
CA LEU A 76 -2.91 -13.95 12.25
C LEU A 76 -2.72 -15.25 13.06
N LYS A 77 -2.87 -15.21 14.39
CA LYS A 77 -2.66 -16.39 15.25
C LYS A 77 -3.74 -17.44 15.05
N SER A 78 -4.97 -17.01 14.74
CA SER A 78 -6.07 -17.91 14.39
C SER A 78 -6.10 -18.30 12.91
N ALA A 79 -5.15 -17.82 12.09
CA ALA A 79 -5.09 -18.19 10.69
C ALA A 79 -4.77 -19.68 10.51
N PRO A 80 -5.45 -20.39 9.58
CA PRO A 80 -5.08 -21.76 9.23
C PRO A 80 -3.61 -21.82 8.82
N LYS A 81 -2.89 -22.83 9.28
CA LYS A 81 -1.46 -23.01 8.97
C LYS A 81 -1.20 -23.04 7.46
N ALA A 82 -2.09 -23.69 6.70
CA ALA A 82 -2.02 -23.74 5.24
C ALA A 82 -2.05 -22.34 4.59
N ALA A 83 -2.84 -21.40 5.12
CA ALA A 83 -2.89 -20.03 4.61
C ALA A 83 -1.58 -19.27 4.91
N LEU A 84 -1.05 -19.40 6.14
CA LEU A 84 0.25 -18.80 6.49
C LEU A 84 1.38 -19.37 5.62
N GLU A 85 1.37 -20.68 5.39
CA GLU A 85 2.32 -21.34 4.50
C GLU A 85 2.16 -20.86 3.06
N GLN A 86 0.95 -20.71 2.51
CA GLN A 86 0.73 -20.25 1.13
C GLN A 86 1.37 -18.89 0.88
N TYR A 87 1.10 -17.90 1.74
CA TYR A 87 1.66 -16.54 1.63
C TYR A 87 3.17 -16.48 1.99
N GLY A 88 3.66 -17.46 2.73
CA GLY A 88 5.04 -17.55 3.17
C GLY A 88 5.26 -17.00 4.59
N ASP A 89 6.16 -17.66 5.31
CA ASP A 89 6.44 -17.41 6.73
C ASP A 89 7.37 -16.20 6.91
N ASN A 90 6.86 -15.00 6.58
CA ASN A 90 7.57 -13.74 6.70
C ASN A 90 6.58 -12.56 6.80
N ALA A 91 7.08 -11.40 7.27
CA ALA A 91 6.28 -10.20 7.51
C ALA A 91 5.44 -9.73 6.31
N PHE A 92 5.98 -9.85 5.09
CA PHE A 92 5.28 -9.42 3.88
C PHE A 92 4.17 -10.40 3.49
N GLY A 93 4.45 -11.71 3.54
CA GLY A 93 3.42 -12.74 3.37
C GLY A 93 2.24 -12.53 4.31
N TRP A 94 2.51 -12.34 5.60
CA TRP A 94 1.47 -12.07 6.58
C TRP A 94 0.71 -10.76 6.32
N SER A 95 1.40 -9.73 5.85
CA SER A 95 0.77 -8.45 5.51
C SER A 95 -0.15 -8.56 4.28
N CYS A 96 0.21 -9.35 3.28
CA CYS A 96 -0.67 -9.67 2.16
C CYS A 96 -1.89 -10.50 2.61
N LEU A 97 -1.72 -11.47 3.51
CA LEU A 97 -2.86 -12.23 4.08
C LEU A 97 -3.81 -11.30 4.87
N MET A 98 -3.27 -10.40 5.68
CA MET A 98 -4.10 -9.39 6.36
C MET A 98 -4.81 -8.50 5.34
N ALA A 99 -4.14 -8.11 4.24
CA ALA A 99 -4.77 -7.31 3.20
C ALA A 99 -5.98 -8.00 2.57
N ALA A 100 -5.88 -9.28 2.21
CA ALA A 100 -7.02 -10.05 1.71
C ALA A 100 -8.22 -10.04 2.69
N ARG A 101 -7.94 -10.21 3.98
CA ARG A 101 -8.97 -10.17 5.04
C ARG A 101 -9.55 -8.79 5.28
N LEU A 102 -8.74 -7.74 5.16
CA LEU A 102 -9.21 -6.35 5.28
C LEU A 102 -10.11 -5.98 4.10
N VAL A 103 -9.76 -6.41 2.89
CA VAL A 103 -10.61 -6.27 1.70
C VAL A 103 -11.94 -7.00 1.91
N GLU A 104 -11.92 -8.25 2.38
CA GLU A 104 -13.12 -9.02 2.74
C GLU A 104 -13.97 -8.32 3.83
N ALA A 105 -13.33 -7.66 4.80
CA ALA A 105 -14.00 -6.88 5.83
C ALA A 105 -14.57 -5.52 5.32
N GLY A 106 -14.34 -5.16 4.06
CA GLY A 106 -14.84 -3.94 3.42
C GLY A 106 -13.93 -2.72 3.55
N VAL A 107 -12.64 -2.91 3.86
CA VAL A 107 -11.67 -1.81 3.87
C VAL A 107 -11.37 -1.37 2.44
N GLY A 108 -11.71 -0.12 2.11
CA GLY A 108 -11.64 0.40 0.73
C GLY A 108 -10.24 0.74 0.20
N LEU A 109 -9.21 0.77 1.06
CA LEU A 109 -7.82 0.97 0.65
C LEU A 109 -6.88 0.29 1.65
N VAL A 110 -6.01 -0.57 1.14
CA VAL A 110 -4.98 -1.24 1.95
C VAL A 110 -3.63 -1.04 1.28
N GLN A 111 -2.65 -0.53 2.04
CA GLN A 111 -1.28 -0.41 1.59
C GLN A 111 -0.41 -1.45 2.30
N VAL A 112 0.37 -2.20 1.52
CA VAL A 112 1.34 -3.18 2.03
C VAL A 112 2.73 -2.82 1.52
N ASN A 113 3.71 -2.80 2.41
CA ASN A 113 5.10 -2.51 2.07
C ASN A 113 5.99 -3.73 2.38
N LEU A 114 6.87 -4.10 1.46
CA LEU A 114 7.95 -5.06 1.74
C LEU A 114 9.13 -4.30 2.37
N GLY A 115 9.30 -4.49 3.67
CA GLY A 115 10.38 -3.88 4.45
C GLY A 115 10.13 -2.42 4.82
N ASN A 116 11.16 -1.81 5.39
CA ASN A 116 11.12 -0.44 5.92
C ASN A 116 11.84 0.51 4.95
N ASN A 117 12.09 1.75 5.39
CA ASN A 117 12.83 2.76 4.64
C ASN A 117 14.08 2.16 3.94
N GLU A 118 14.30 2.53 2.67
CA GLU A 118 15.46 2.12 1.85
C GLU A 118 15.53 0.62 1.48
N THR A 119 14.50 -0.19 1.75
CA THR A 119 14.56 -1.65 1.47
C THR A 119 14.83 -1.96 0.00
N TRP A 120 14.28 -1.17 -0.91
CA TRP A 120 14.48 -1.31 -2.36
C TRP A 120 15.66 -0.48 -2.91
N ASP A 121 16.42 0.21 -2.03
CA ASP A 121 17.59 1.02 -2.38
C ASP A 121 18.84 0.19 -2.63
N THR A 122 18.85 -0.40 -3.81
CA THR A 122 19.87 -1.35 -4.25
C THR A 122 21.10 -0.68 -4.87
N HIS A 123 21.60 0.43 -4.28
CA HIS A 123 22.84 1.10 -4.72
C HIS A 123 24.10 0.23 -4.59
N GLY A 124 24.05 -0.80 -3.73
CA GLY A 124 25.08 -1.82 -3.64
C GLY A 124 24.53 -3.13 -3.10
N ASN A 125 25.23 -4.24 -3.39
CA ASN A 125 24.76 -5.61 -3.12
C ASN A 125 23.39 -5.92 -3.75
N ALA A 126 23.08 -5.33 -4.91
CA ALA A 126 21.75 -5.45 -5.53
C ALA A 126 21.38 -6.91 -5.81
N PHE A 127 22.25 -7.64 -6.50
CA PHE A 127 21.91 -8.96 -7.03
C PHE A 127 21.64 -10.01 -5.96
N PRO A 128 22.52 -10.22 -4.96
CA PRO A 128 22.23 -11.18 -3.89
C PRO A 128 21.06 -10.73 -3.02
N HIS A 129 20.90 -9.42 -2.78
CA HIS A 129 19.79 -8.91 -1.99
C HIS A 129 18.45 -9.13 -2.69
N LEU A 130 18.32 -8.72 -3.95
CA LEU A 130 17.13 -8.93 -4.77
C LEU A 130 16.78 -10.42 -4.85
N LYS A 131 17.76 -11.27 -5.22
CA LYS A 131 17.55 -12.71 -5.41
C LYS A 131 17.15 -13.43 -4.12
N ASN A 132 17.77 -13.10 -2.99
CA ASN A 132 17.65 -13.90 -1.77
C ASN A 132 16.71 -13.30 -0.72
N LYS A 133 16.34 -12.01 -0.85
CA LYS A 133 15.60 -11.28 0.19
C LYS A 133 14.37 -10.53 -0.32
N LEU A 134 14.37 -10.04 -1.56
CA LEU A 134 13.26 -9.22 -2.05
C LEU A 134 12.33 -10.00 -2.98
N TYR A 135 12.84 -10.55 -4.09
CA TYR A 135 12.00 -11.24 -5.07
C TYR A 135 11.26 -12.46 -4.52
N PRO A 136 11.87 -13.39 -3.77
CA PRO A 136 11.17 -14.58 -3.31
C PRO A 136 9.93 -14.32 -2.43
N PRO A 137 9.99 -13.46 -1.37
CA PRO A 137 8.78 -13.16 -0.61
C PRO A 137 7.77 -12.34 -1.42
N THR A 138 8.21 -11.44 -2.31
CA THR A 138 7.28 -10.68 -3.17
C THR A 138 6.50 -11.57 -4.11
N ASP A 139 7.18 -12.45 -4.85
CA ASP A 139 6.58 -13.36 -5.83
C ASP A 139 5.55 -14.28 -5.17
N ARG A 140 5.95 -14.94 -4.08
CA ARG A 140 5.07 -15.88 -3.35
C ARG A 140 3.84 -15.19 -2.76
N ALA A 141 4.03 -14.09 -2.03
CA ALA A 141 2.93 -13.43 -1.33
C ALA A 141 1.96 -12.73 -2.28
N LEU A 142 2.45 -12.14 -3.38
CA LEU A 142 1.61 -11.54 -4.41
C LEU A 142 0.79 -12.60 -5.15
N ALA A 143 1.41 -13.71 -5.54
CA ALA A 143 0.70 -14.83 -6.17
C ALA A 143 -0.40 -15.37 -5.24
N ALA A 144 -0.07 -15.58 -3.95
CA ALA A 144 -1.04 -16.01 -2.94
C ALA A 144 -2.20 -15.02 -2.80
N LEU A 145 -1.92 -13.71 -2.75
CA LEU A 145 -2.94 -12.67 -2.64
C LEU A 145 -3.92 -12.70 -3.82
N LEU A 146 -3.41 -12.78 -5.05
CA LEU A 146 -4.25 -12.81 -6.24
C LEU A 146 -5.13 -14.07 -6.29
N VAL A 147 -4.57 -15.23 -5.93
CA VAL A 147 -5.33 -16.50 -5.84
C VAL A 147 -6.41 -16.40 -4.76
N ASP A 148 -6.07 -15.95 -3.56
CA ASP A 148 -7.00 -15.87 -2.43
C ASP A 148 -8.14 -14.87 -2.71
N LEU A 149 -7.84 -13.71 -3.31
CA LEU A 149 -8.88 -12.77 -3.75
C LEU A 149 -9.78 -13.37 -4.85
N ALA A 150 -9.22 -14.14 -5.79
CA ALA A 150 -10.01 -14.79 -6.82
C ALA A 150 -10.92 -15.89 -6.24
N GLU A 151 -10.39 -16.74 -5.36
CA GLU A 151 -11.15 -17.81 -4.70
C GLU A 151 -12.31 -17.28 -3.84
N ARG A 152 -12.15 -16.06 -3.29
CA ARG A 152 -13.21 -15.37 -2.54
C ARG A 152 -14.18 -14.58 -3.40
N GLY A 153 -13.96 -14.51 -4.72
CA GLY A 153 -14.75 -13.66 -5.62
C GLY A 153 -14.56 -12.16 -5.39
N LEU A 154 -13.44 -11.76 -4.77
CA LEU A 154 -13.11 -10.37 -4.45
C LEU A 154 -12.18 -9.72 -5.48
N LEU A 155 -11.51 -10.50 -6.32
CA LEU A 155 -10.55 -9.97 -7.30
C LEU A 155 -11.21 -9.04 -8.32
N ASP A 156 -12.43 -9.36 -8.77
CA ASP A 156 -13.15 -8.55 -9.77
C ASP A 156 -13.52 -7.16 -9.23
N SER A 157 -13.72 -7.02 -7.91
CA SER A 157 -14.04 -5.76 -7.25
C SER A 157 -12.83 -5.08 -6.59
N THR A 158 -11.63 -5.66 -6.70
CA THR A 158 -10.43 -5.16 -6.01
C THR A 158 -9.30 -4.95 -7.00
N LEU A 159 -8.90 -3.69 -7.20
CA LEU A 159 -7.69 -3.38 -7.96
C LEU A 159 -6.44 -3.60 -7.08
N VAL A 160 -5.59 -4.54 -7.47
CA VAL A 160 -4.26 -4.77 -6.90
C VAL A 160 -3.23 -4.03 -7.74
N ALA A 161 -2.58 -3.03 -7.15
CA ALA A 161 -1.51 -2.27 -7.77
C ALA A 161 -0.17 -2.52 -7.06
N VAL A 162 0.83 -2.94 -7.84
CA VAL A 162 2.21 -3.11 -7.37
C VAL A 162 3.08 -2.12 -8.11
N ALA A 163 3.52 -1.09 -7.39
CA ALA A 163 4.29 0.03 -7.95
C ALA A 163 5.36 0.49 -6.95
N GLY A 164 6.39 1.15 -7.48
CA GLY A 164 7.40 1.87 -6.71
C GLY A 164 7.39 3.36 -7.06
N GLU A 165 8.36 4.09 -6.52
CA GLU A 165 8.50 5.53 -6.77
C GLU A 165 9.21 5.81 -8.10
N PHE A 166 10.23 5.01 -8.42
CA PHE A 166 11.06 5.13 -9.63
C PHE A 166 11.75 3.79 -9.94
N GLY A 167 12.31 3.67 -11.15
CA GLY A 167 13.11 2.53 -11.55
C GLY A 167 14.57 2.65 -11.13
N ARG A 168 15.38 1.70 -11.61
CA ARG A 168 16.82 1.63 -11.35
C ARG A 168 17.61 1.76 -12.64
N THR A 169 18.80 2.36 -12.55
CA THR A 169 19.63 2.62 -13.73
C THR A 169 19.82 1.36 -14.55
N PRO A 170 19.69 1.40 -15.89
CA PRO A 170 19.99 0.27 -16.75
C PRO A 170 21.44 -0.21 -16.60
N LYS A 171 22.34 0.78 -16.48
CA LYS A 171 23.75 0.56 -16.22
C LYS A 171 23.96 0.20 -14.74
N ILE A 172 24.73 -0.85 -14.51
CA ILE A 172 25.18 -1.25 -13.18
C ILE A 172 26.15 -0.19 -12.65
N SER A 173 25.94 0.24 -11.42
CA SER A 173 26.78 1.19 -10.71
C SER A 173 27.70 0.48 -9.73
N GLN A 174 28.91 1.00 -9.57
CA GLN A 174 29.87 0.58 -8.56
C GLN A 174 30.24 1.81 -7.74
N LEU A 175 29.93 1.76 -6.44
CA LEU A 175 30.30 2.79 -5.47
C LEU A 175 31.26 2.15 -4.46
N PRO A 176 32.53 1.90 -4.85
CA PRO A 176 33.47 1.09 -4.07
C PRO A 176 33.80 1.70 -2.69
N GLU A 177 33.65 3.02 -2.55
CA GLU A 177 33.82 3.73 -1.28
C GLU A 177 32.69 3.42 -0.27
N HIS A 178 31.53 2.97 -0.75
CA HIS A 178 30.33 2.75 0.07
C HIS A 178 29.89 1.28 0.13
N TYR A 179 30.15 0.50 -0.94
CA TYR A 179 29.65 -0.85 -1.08
C TYR A 179 30.68 -1.81 -1.66
N LYS A 180 30.74 -3.02 -1.10
CA LYS A 180 31.59 -4.13 -1.57
C LYS A 180 31.10 -4.74 -2.89
N LEU A 181 29.79 -4.70 -3.13
CA LEU A 181 29.14 -5.35 -4.26
C LEU A 181 28.35 -4.33 -5.08
N PRO A 182 28.27 -4.52 -6.41
CA PRO A 182 27.63 -3.56 -7.30
C PRO A 182 26.14 -3.41 -7.05
N GLY A 183 25.59 -2.31 -7.55
CA GLY A 183 24.17 -2.01 -7.48
C GLY A 183 23.68 -1.21 -8.67
N ARG A 184 22.60 -0.45 -8.46
CA ARG A 184 22.01 0.45 -9.44
C ARG A 184 21.52 1.72 -8.74
N ASP A 185 21.64 2.84 -9.43
CA ASP A 185 21.22 4.15 -8.91
C ASP A 185 19.76 4.44 -9.27
N HIS A 186 19.25 5.58 -8.79
CA HIS A 186 17.89 6.02 -9.08
C HIS A 186 17.72 6.33 -10.56
N TRP A 187 16.56 5.93 -11.09
CA TRP A 187 16.23 6.16 -12.48
C TRP A 187 14.77 6.51 -12.65
N GLY A 188 14.47 7.81 -12.62
CA GLY A 188 13.10 8.32 -12.76
C GLY A 188 12.55 8.25 -14.18
N ALA A 189 13.38 7.95 -15.19
CA ALA A 189 12.93 7.98 -16.58
C ALA A 189 12.05 6.78 -16.95
N ALA A 190 12.20 5.63 -16.29
CA ALA A 190 11.40 4.44 -16.58
C ALA A 190 11.26 3.54 -15.34
N GLN A 191 10.07 2.96 -15.17
CA GLN A 191 9.78 1.87 -14.24
C GLN A 191 8.70 0.94 -14.82
N SER A 192 8.45 -0.18 -14.15
CA SER A 192 7.33 -1.08 -14.47
C SER A 192 6.42 -1.19 -13.27
N ILE A 193 5.12 -1.17 -13.52
CA ILE A 193 4.07 -1.39 -12.52
C ILE A 193 3.26 -2.61 -12.93
N LEU A 194 2.66 -3.29 -11.95
CA LEU A 194 1.73 -4.39 -12.18
C LEU A 194 0.34 -3.99 -11.67
N LEU A 195 -0.67 -4.24 -12.49
CA LEU A 195 -2.08 -4.07 -12.16
C LEU A 195 -2.82 -5.39 -12.37
N ALA A 196 -3.72 -5.74 -11.45
CA ALA A 196 -4.55 -6.94 -11.54
C ALA A 196 -5.87 -6.74 -10.79
N GLY A 197 -6.93 -7.45 -11.20
CA GLY A 197 -8.26 -7.31 -10.59
C GLY A 197 -8.93 -5.98 -10.92
N GLY A 198 -10.09 -5.72 -10.31
CA GLY A 198 -10.82 -4.45 -10.50
C GLY A 198 -11.24 -4.19 -11.95
N GLY A 199 -11.48 -5.25 -12.73
CA GLY A 199 -11.79 -5.17 -14.16
C GLY A 199 -10.58 -5.19 -15.10
N VAL A 200 -9.35 -5.15 -14.58
CA VAL A 200 -8.13 -5.21 -15.41
C VAL A 200 -8.02 -6.59 -16.08
N GLN A 201 -7.91 -6.58 -17.41
CA GLN A 201 -7.62 -7.74 -18.22
C GLN A 201 -6.14 -8.15 -18.07
N GLY A 202 -5.92 -9.26 -17.39
CA GLY A 202 -4.59 -9.87 -17.22
C GLY A 202 -3.96 -10.37 -18.53
N GLY A 203 -2.66 -10.67 -18.46
CA GLY A 203 -1.89 -11.18 -19.61
C GLY A 203 -1.52 -10.13 -20.67
N ARG A 204 -1.74 -8.85 -20.37
CA ARG A 204 -1.38 -7.72 -21.23
C ARG A 204 -0.10 -7.04 -20.74
N VAL A 205 0.67 -6.52 -21.70
CA VAL A 205 1.80 -5.62 -21.45
C VAL A 205 1.50 -4.31 -22.17
N ILE A 206 1.53 -3.20 -21.44
CA ILE A 206 1.27 -1.87 -21.96
C ILE A 206 2.59 -1.12 -22.05
N GLY A 207 2.92 -0.69 -23.27
CA GLY A 207 4.15 0.02 -23.57
C GLY A 207 5.41 -0.82 -23.48
N SER A 208 6.54 -0.15 -23.70
CA SER A 208 7.88 -0.75 -23.64
C SER A 208 8.93 0.31 -23.36
N THR A 209 10.11 -0.12 -22.94
CA THR A 209 11.31 0.72 -22.94
C THR A 209 12.11 0.55 -24.23
N ASP A 210 13.15 1.36 -24.41
CA ASP A 210 14.16 1.16 -25.43
C ASP A 210 14.94 -0.16 -25.22
N LYS A 211 15.78 -0.52 -26.20
CA LYS A 211 16.60 -1.75 -26.15
C LYS A 211 17.56 -1.84 -24.96
N HIS A 212 17.81 -0.73 -24.27
CA HIS A 212 18.66 -0.66 -23.09
C HIS A 212 17.86 -0.70 -21.80
N GLY A 213 16.52 -0.61 -21.85
CA GLY A 213 15.68 -0.47 -20.68
C GLY A 213 15.74 0.92 -20.03
N ALA A 214 16.23 1.94 -20.76
CA ALA A 214 16.52 3.26 -20.19
C ALA A 214 15.34 4.23 -20.28
N TYR A 215 14.73 4.38 -21.44
CA TYR A 215 13.65 5.33 -21.65
C TYR A 215 12.40 4.64 -22.17
N PRO A 216 11.20 5.15 -21.87
CA PRO A 216 9.97 4.71 -22.52
C PRO A 216 10.08 4.84 -24.04
N SER A 217 9.54 3.86 -24.76
CA SER A 217 9.61 3.75 -26.22
C SER A 217 8.22 3.68 -26.83
N THR A 218 7.42 2.68 -26.46
CA THR A 218 6.03 2.54 -26.91
C THR A 218 5.07 2.80 -25.76
N ASP A 219 3.93 3.41 -26.07
CA ASP A 219 2.81 3.72 -25.15
C ASP A 219 3.25 4.20 -23.75
N PRO A 220 4.02 5.31 -23.68
CA PRO A 220 4.57 5.79 -22.42
C PRO A 220 3.46 6.26 -21.47
N GLN A 221 3.46 5.73 -20.25
CA GLN A 221 2.55 6.16 -19.18
C GLN A 221 3.28 7.02 -18.16
N THR A 222 2.62 8.07 -17.70
CA THR A 222 3.12 8.95 -16.64
C THR A 222 2.55 8.54 -15.28
N PRO A 223 3.12 9.03 -14.16
CA PRO A 223 2.51 8.87 -12.84
C PRO A 223 1.07 9.40 -12.76
N GLU A 224 0.73 10.41 -13.58
CA GLU A 224 -0.62 10.96 -13.65
C GLU A 224 -1.60 9.97 -14.31
N ASN A 225 -1.15 9.20 -15.31
CA ASN A 225 -1.98 8.13 -15.90
C ASN A 225 -2.26 7.02 -14.88
N PHE A 226 -1.24 6.65 -14.09
CA PHE A 226 -1.39 5.67 -13.02
C PHE A 226 -2.38 6.17 -11.95
N ALA A 227 -2.22 7.41 -11.47
CA ALA A 227 -3.14 8.00 -10.49
C ALA A 227 -4.59 8.07 -11.03
N ALA A 228 -4.77 8.52 -12.27
CA ALA A 228 -6.08 8.57 -12.92
C ALA A 228 -6.74 7.18 -12.98
N THR A 229 -5.98 6.14 -13.30
CA THR A 229 -6.46 4.74 -13.31
C THR A 229 -6.95 4.30 -11.93
N LEU A 230 -6.22 4.62 -10.86
CA LEU A 230 -6.64 4.30 -9.50
C LEU A 230 -7.93 5.06 -9.12
N TYR A 231 -8.01 6.34 -9.44
CA TYR A 231 -9.17 7.17 -9.10
C TYR A 231 -10.43 6.77 -9.88
N GLU A 232 -10.29 6.45 -11.16
CA GLU A 232 -11.39 5.90 -11.96
C GLU A 232 -11.89 4.57 -11.37
N SER A 233 -10.98 3.68 -10.97
CA SER A 233 -11.33 2.39 -10.35
C SER A 233 -12.04 2.56 -9.00
N LEU A 234 -11.78 3.67 -8.29
CA LEU A 234 -12.48 4.05 -7.06
C LEU A 234 -13.81 4.77 -7.32
N GLY A 235 -14.19 4.99 -8.59
CA GLY A 235 -15.41 5.70 -8.98
C GLY A 235 -15.35 7.22 -8.77
N ILE A 236 -14.15 7.79 -8.65
CA ILE A 236 -13.97 9.25 -8.53
C ILE A 236 -14.12 9.88 -9.92
N ALA A 237 -15.18 10.68 -10.08
CA ALA A 237 -15.46 11.39 -11.33
C ALA A 237 -14.28 12.27 -11.76
N LYS A 238 -14.07 12.38 -13.06
CA LYS A 238 -12.99 13.19 -13.65
C LYS A 238 -13.12 14.67 -13.32
N GLU A 239 -14.36 15.13 -13.15
CA GLU A 239 -14.69 16.51 -12.78
C GLU A 239 -14.61 16.74 -11.27
N ALA A 240 -14.26 15.73 -10.46
CA ALA A 240 -14.14 15.87 -9.02
C ALA A 240 -13.11 16.94 -8.68
N HIS A 241 -13.54 17.96 -7.95
CA HIS A 241 -12.71 19.07 -7.52
C HIS A 241 -13.16 19.57 -6.15
N TRP A 242 -12.25 20.19 -5.41
CA TRP A 242 -12.59 21.02 -4.26
C TRP A 242 -12.37 22.49 -4.59
N GLN A 243 -13.09 23.36 -3.90
CA GLN A 243 -12.90 24.80 -4.03
C GLN A 243 -11.98 25.30 -2.92
N ASP A 244 -11.05 26.18 -3.26
CA ASP A 244 -10.25 26.88 -2.26
C ASP A 244 -11.03 28.07 -1.64
N ALA A 245 -10.38 28.80 -0.74
CA ALA A 245 -10.99 29.95 -0.06
C ALA A 245 -11.39 31.10 -1.01
N GLN A 246 -10.94 31.08 -2.28
CA GLN A 246 -11.30 32.03 -3.32
C GLN A 246 -12.30 31.44 -4.34
N ASN A 247 -12.93 30.31 -4.02
CA ASN A 247 -13.82 29.55 -4.92
C ASN A 247 -13.16 29.07 -6.21
N ARG A 248 -11.83 28.92 -6.25
CA ARG A 248 -11.14 28.35 -7.42
C ARG A 248 -11.23 26.82 -7.38
N PRO A 249 -11.62 26.17 -8.49
CA PRO A 249 -11.68 24.71 -8.54
C PRO A 249 -10.26 24.13 -8.60
N ASN A 250 -9.98 23.15 -7.73
CA ASN A 250 -8.79 22.33 -7.73
C ASN A 250 -9.23 20.88 -7.97
N PHE A 251 -8.94 20.36 -9.16
CA PHE A 251 -9.33 19.02 -9.55
C PHE A 251 -8.51 17.96 -8.82
N VAL A 252 -9.12 16.83 -8.52
CA VAL A 252 -8.45 15.69 -7.85
C VAL A 252 -7.33 15.13 -8.72
N TYR A 253 -7.53 15.09 -10.04
CA TYR A 253 -6.52 14.69 -11.01
C TYR A 253 -6.84 15.26 -12.40
N HIS A 254 -5.82 15.34 -13.25
CA HIS A 254 -5.94 15.81 -14.64
C HIS A 254 -5.56 14.76 -15.69
N GLY A 255 -4.91 13.67 -15.27
CA GLY A 255 -4.44 12.61 -16.17
C GLY A 255 -5.59 11.78 -16.76
N GLU A 256 -5.32 11.14 -17.89
CA GLU A 256 -6.21 10.12 -18.45
C GLU A 256 -5.82 8.73 -17.89
N PRO A 257 -6.78 7.86 -17.56
CA PRO A 257 -6.51 6.47 -17.20
C PRO A 257 -5.73 5.73 -18.30
N ILE A 258 -4.93 4.74 -17.90
CA ILE A 258 -4.12 3.94 -18.82
C ILE A 258 -5.07 3.14 -19.73
N ARG A 259 -4.93 3.34 -21.04
CA ARG A 259 -5.77 2.67 -22.04
C ARG A 259 -5.34 1.21 -22.21
N GLY A 260 -6.30 0.34 -22.53
CA GLY A 260 -6.03 -1.07 -22.79
C GLY A 260 -5.86 -1.92 -21.53
N LEU A 261 -6.21 -1.40 -20.36
CA LEU A 261 -6.31 -2.20 -19.13
C LEU A 261 -7.57 -3.07 -19.09
N ASN A 262 -8.69 -2.58 -19.60
CA ASN A 262 -9.98 -3.30 -19.63
C ASN A 262 -10.35 -3.76 -21.06
#